data_AF-A0A929SKE2-F1
#
_entry.id   AF-A0A929SKE2-F1
#
_cell.length_a   1.000
_cell.length_b   1.000
_cell.length_c   1.000
_cell.angle_alpha   90.00
_cell.angle_beta   90.00
_cell.angle_gamma   90.00
#
_symmetry.space_group_name_H-M   'P 1'
#
loop_
_entity.id
_entity.type
_entity.pdbx_description
1 polymer ?
#
loop_
_entity_poly.entity_id
_entity_poly.type
_entity_poly.pdbx_seq_one_letter_code
_entity_poly.pdbx_strand_id
1 'polypeptide(L)'
;MAAGIIIGTVVLFIVGWAIVRGKYAPLVLFLSGVFMLICSVALGTGSFMPKQAVATGNAYLNIIEFIRYMFSNRFANLGLIIMFMVGFASYMTHIGANHAFVSIATKRFARIKNPYVMVFVAFAVAKLISMVITSAVGLGVLCLALLGPVLISLGLNKLTVGSICAMSGAASMVLIGASTAAAAKATQLSILDYVFIYKIPAALPTSIVMGIALVFWNRYLDKKEGWVCSEHVGEVMEF
;
A
#
# COMPACT_ATOMS: atom_id res chain seq x y z
N MET A 1 -9.93 18.80 24.27
CA MET A 1 -8.89 17.83 23.83
C MET A 1 -9.27 16.39 24.20
N ALA A 2 -9.63 16.09 25.45
CA ALA A 2 -10.05 14.74 25.88
C ALA A 2 -11.28 14.17 25.12
N ALA A 3 -12.32 14.99 24.89
CA ALA A 3 -13.53 14.55 24.16
C ALA A 3 -13.24 14.09 22.72
N GLY A 4 -12.34 14.77 22.01
CA GLY A 4 -11.96 14.40 20.64
C GLY A 4 -11.19 13.07 20.57
N ILE A 5 -10.34 12.80 21.57
CA ILE A 5 -9.60 11.53 21.66
C ILE A 5 -10.57 10.38 21.93
N ILE A 6 -11.53 10.56 22.84
CA ILE A 6 -12.53 9.53 23.18
C ILE A 6 -13.42 9.21 21.96
N ILE A 7 -13.93 10.23 21.28
CA ILE A 7 -14.74 10.06 20.06
C ILE A 7 -13.90 9.38 18.97
N GLY A 8 -12.64 9.78 18.80
CA GLY A 8 -11.71 9.17 17.86
C GLY A 8 -11.49 7.68 18.10
N THR A 9 -11.25 7.28 19.35
CA THR A 9 -11.04 5.87 19.72
C THR A 9 -12.30 5.02 19.52
N VAL A 10 -13.48 5.54 19.87
CA VAL A 10 -14.75 4.84 19.66
C VAL A 10 -15.02 4.62 18.18
N VAL A 11 -14.84 5.66 17.35
CA VAL A 11 -15.02 5.56 15.90
C VAL A 11 -14.03 4.55 15.29
N LEU A 12 -12.78 4.54 15.75
CA LEU A 12 -11.76 3.59 15.28
C LEU A 12 -12.17 2.13 15.59
N PHE A 13 -12.73 1.86 16.77
CA PHE A 13 -13.24 0.53 17.12
C PHE A 13 -14.43 0.12 16.23
N ILE A 14 -15.38 1.03 15.99
CA ILE A 14 -16.56 0.78 15.16
C ILE A 14 -16.15 0.50 13.70
N VAL A 15 -15.24 1.30 13.16
CA VAL A 15 -14.70 1.14 11.80
C VAL A 15 -13.94 -0.19 11.69
N GLY A 16 -13.08 -0.50 12.65
CA GLY A 16 -12.34 -1.77 12.69
C GLY A 16 -13.27 -2.97 12.71
N TRP A 17 -14.30 -2.95 13.56
CA TRP A 17 -15.32 -3.99 13.63
C TRP A 17 -16.11 -4.13 12.32
N ALA A 18 -16.48 -3.02 11.69
CA ALA A 18 -17.22 -3.02 10.43
C ALA A 18 -16.41 -3.61 9.26
N ILE A 19 -15.10 -3.34 9.21
CA ILE A 19 -14.19 -3.90 8.18
C ILE A 19 -14.03 -5.42 8.38
N VAL A 20 -13.84 -5.88 9.61
CA VAL A 20 -13.71 -7.33 9.91
C VAL A 20 -14.98 -8.10 9.56
N ARG A 21 -16.15 -7.47 9.69
CA ARG A 21 -17.44 -8.02 9.25
C ARG A 21 -17.66 -8.04 7.73
N GLY A 22 -16.67 -7.64 6.94
CA GLY A 22 -16.71 -7.69 5.48
C GLY A 22 -17.50 -6.55 4.83
N LYS A 23 -17.78 -5.45 5.54
CA LYS A 23 -18.40 -4.28 4.91
C LYS A 23 -17.41 -3.58 3.98
N TYR A 24 -17.94 -2.88 2.97
CA TYR A 24 -17.12 -2.18 1.97
C TYR A 24 -16.24 -1.09 2.62
N ALA A 25 -14.97 -1.42 2.83
CA ALA A 25 -14.03 -0.61 3.62
C ALA A 25 -13.92 0.86 3.14
N PRO A 26 -13.87 1.18 1.83
CA PRO A 26 -13.79 2.57 1.38
C PRO A 26 -14.99 3.41 1.82
N LEU A 27 -16.20 2.85 1.77
CA LEU A 27 -17.42 3.56 2.16
C LEU A 27 -17.50 3.74 3.67
N VAL A 28 -17.13 2.70 4.44
CA VAL A 28 -17.10 2.78 5.91
C VAL A 28 -16.11 3.86 6.37
N LEU A 29 -14.91 3.89 5.78
CA LEU A 29 -13.91 4.92 6.08
C LEU A 29 -14.40 6.31 5.67
N PHE A 30 -15.04 6.43 4.50
CA PHE A 30 -15.60 7.69 4.03
C PHE A 30 -16.67 8.23 4.97
N LEU A 31 -17.67 7.42 5.33
CA LEU A 31 -18.72 7.82 6.27
C LEU A 31 -18.14 8.20 7.64
N SER A 32 -17.16 7.45 8.14
CA SER A 32 -16.50 7.76 9.40
C SER A 32 -15.76 9.11 9.37
N GLY A 33 -15.14 9.44 8.23
CA GLY A 33 -14.49 10.73 8.01
C GLY A 33 -15.49 11.88 7.98
N VAL A 34 -16.62 11.72 7.30
CA VAL A 34 -17.71 12.72 7.28
C VAL A 34 -18.28 12.91 8.69
N PHE A 35 -18.52 11.82 9.42
CA PHE A 35 -18.97 11.89 10.81
C PHE A 35 -17.99 12.66 11.70
N MET A 36 -16.69 12.39 11.58
CA MET A 36 -15.66 13.13 12.32
C MET A 36 -15.63 14.62 11.97
N LEU A 37 -15.84 14.99 10.70
CA LEU A 37 -15.92 16.40 10.29
C LEU A 37 -17.13 17.11 10.93
N ILE A 38 -18.28 16.44 11.00
CA ILE A 38 -19.49 16.96 11.68
C ILE A 38 -19.22 17.15 13.18
N CYS A 39 -18.60 16.16 13.84
CA CYS A 39 -18.21 16.27 15.24
C CYS A 39 -17.18 17.39 15.48
N SER A 40 -16.26 17.63 14.54
CA SER A 40 -15.28 18.72 14.61
C SER A 40 -15.95 20.10 14.58
N VAL A 41 -16.97 20.28 13.73
CA VAL A 41 -17.78 21.50 13.69
C VAL A 41 -18.56 21.69 15.00
N ALA A 42 -19.16 20.62 15.53
CA ALA A 42 -19.92 20.68 16.78
C ALA A 42 -19.06 20.99 18.01
N LEU A 43 -17.79 20.57 18.03
CA LEU A 43 -16.84 20.79 19.12
C LEU A 43 -16.02 22.09 18.97
N GLY A 44 -16.24 22.88 17.91
CA GLY A 44 -15.58 24.16 17.68
C GLY A 44 -14.06 24.07 17.45
N THR A 45 -13.55 22.91 17.06
CA THR A 45 -12.10 22.68 16.93
C THR A 45 -11.52 23.25 15.63
N GLY A 46 -11.34 24.57 15.55
CA GLY A 46 -10.51 25.27 14.56
C GLY A 46 -10.85 25.01 13.07
N SER A 47 -10.10 25.67 12.17
CA SER A 47 -10.31 25.50 10.72
C SER A 47 -9.72 24.17 10.24
N PHE A 48 -10.59 23.23 9.85
CA PHE A 48 -10.26 21.95 9.23
C PHE A 48 -10.02 22.06 7.71
N MET A 49 -10.09 23.27 7.16
CA MET A 49 -9.88 23.51 5.73
C MET A 49 -8.39 23.46 5.36
N PRO A 50 -8.02 22.83 4.23
CA PRO A 50 -6.68 22.93 3.69
C PRO A 50 -6.38 24.39 3.34
N LYS A 51 -5.13 24.83 3.54
CA LYS A 51 -4.68 26.23 3.38
C LYS A 51 -4.94 26.86 2.01
N GLN A 52 -5.36 26.06 1.02
CA GLN A 52 -5.59 26.42 -0.37
C GLN A 52 -7.08 26.42 -0.76
N ALA A 53 -8.00 26.03 0.13
CA ALA A 53 -9.44 26.06 -0.12
C ALA A 53 -10.06 27.38 0.37
N VAL A 54 -10.93 27.96 -0.44
CA VAL A 54 -11.64 29.21 -0.11
C VAL A 54 -12.71 28.91 0.93
N ALA A 55 -12.62 29.53 2.10
CA ALA A 55 -13.63 29.39 3.15
C ALA A 55 -14.96 30.01 2.70
N THR A 56 -16.03 29.22 2.73
CA THR A 56 -17.36 29.62 2.21
C THR A 56 -18.15 30.47 3.22
N GLY A 57 -17.55 30.82 4.36
CA GLY A 57 -18.17 31.64 5.42
C GLY A 57 -19.12 30.90 6.37
N ASN A 58 -19.63 29.72 6.01
CA ASN A 58 -20.48 28.88 6.88
C ASN A 58 -19.78 27.55 7.23
N ALA A 59 -19.72 27.21 8.52
CA ALA A 59 -19.03 26.02 9.04
C ALA A 59 -19.56 24.69 8.47
N TYR A 60 -20.86 24.60 8.15
CA TYR A 60 -21.44 23.40 7.54
C TYR A 60 -21.14 23.29 6.04
N LEU A 61 -21.13 24.42 5.31
CA LEU A 61 -20.78 24.44 3.89
C LEU A 61 -19.30 24.15 3.67
N ASN A 62 -18.44 24.49 4.64
CA ASN A 62 -17.02 24.14 4.60
C ASN A 62 -16.77 22.61 4.61
N ILE A 63 -17.68 21.80 5.16
CA ILE A 63 -17.58 20.32 5.10
C ILE A 63 -17.76 19.85 3.65
N ILE A 64 -18.78 20.38 2.95
CA ILE A 64 -19.07 20.01 1.56
C ILE A 64 -17.94 20.46 0.64
N GLU A 65 -17.43 21.68 0.83
CA GLU A 65 -16.30 22.20 0.05
C GLU A 65 -15.01 21.44 0.34
N PHE A 66 -14.77 21.00 1.59
CA PHE A 66 -13.65 20.12 1.93
C PHE A 66 -13.74 18.78 1.21
N ILE A 67 -14.93 18.15 1.22
CA ILE A 67 -15.18 16.90 0.49
C ILE A 67 -14.92 17.12 -1.00
N ARG A 68 -15.51 18.16 -1.60
CA ARG A 68 -15.31 18.51 -3.02
C ARG A 68 -13.83 18.70 -3.36
N TYR A 69 -13.11 19.49 -2.57
CA TYR A 69 -11.70 19.77 -2.77
C TYR A 69 -10.86 18.49 -2.67
N MET A 70 -11.09 17.66 -1.65
CA MET A 70 -10.37 16.41 -1.46
C MET A 70 -10.68 15.40 -2.56
N PHE A 71 -11.93 15.26 -2.98
CA PHE A 71 -12.30 14.42 -4.12
C PHE A 71 -11.64 14.93 -5.40
N SER A 72 -11.76 16.21 -5.73
CA SER A 72 -11.16 16.78 -6.96
C SER A 72 -9.64 16.59 -6.97
N ASN A 73 -8.96 17.00 -5.90
CA ASN A 73 -7.49 16.95 -5.86
C ASN A 73 -6.95 15.52 -5.77
N ARG A 74 -7.60 14.62 -5.02
CA ARG A 74 -7.17 13.22 -4.92
C ARG A 74 -7.53 12.43 -6.17
N PHE A 75 -8.72 12.64 -6.73
CA PHE A 75 -9.16 11.98 -7.96
C PHE A 75 -8.30 12.41 -9.15
N ALA A 76 -8.01 13.71 -9.29
CA ALA A 76 -7.12 14.20 -10.34
C ALA A 76 -5.69 13.64 -10.17
N ASN A 77 -5.09 13.73 -8.98
CA ASN A 77 -3.71 13.24 -8.77
C ASN A 77 -3.60 11.71 -8.88
N LEU A 78 -4.46 10.96 -8.17
CA LEU A 78 -4.40 9.49 -8.20
C LEU A 78 -4.82 8.95 -9.57
N GLY A 79 -5.88 9.51 -10.16
CA GLY A 79 -6.37 9.11 -11.48
C GLY A 79 -5.33 9.34 -12.57
N LEU A 80 -4.65 10.48 -12.56
CA LEU A 80 -3.60 10.79 -13.54
C LEU A 80 -2.38 9.88 -13.35
N ILE A 81 -1.95 9.63 -12.10
CA ILE A 81 -0.85 8.69 -11.81
C ILE A 81 -1.19 7.28 -12.30
N ILE A 82 -2.41 6.79 -12.01
CA ILE A 82 -2.85 5.45 -12.44
C ILE A 82 -2.92 5.38 -13.97
N MET A 83 -3.49 6.39 -14.63
CA MET A 83 -3.57 6.44 -16.10
C MET A 83 -2.18 6.40 -16.75
N PHE A 84 -1.22 7.17 -16.24
CA PHE A 84 0.15 7.14 -16.73
C PHE A 84 0.84 5.79 -16.48
N MET A 85 0.64 5.17 -15.30
CA MET A 85 1.22 3.87 -14.98
C MET A 85 0.64 2.74 -15.82
N VAL A 86 -0.68 2.72 -16.02
CA VAL A 86 -1.35 1.73 -16.89
C VAL A 86 -0.96 1.96 -18.35
N GLY A 87 -0.87 3.21 -18.81
CA GLY A 87 -0.39 3.54 -20.15
C GLY A 87 1.05 3.09 -20.40
N PHE A 88 1.94 3.30 -19.42
CA PHE A 88 3.31 2.79 -19.46
C PHE A 88 3.37 1.25 -19.49
N ALA A 89 2.58 0.57 -18.66
CA ALA A 89 2.51 -0.89 -18.65
C ALA A 89 2.00 -1.46 -19.98
N SER A 90 0.95 -0.85 -20.55
CA SER A 90 0.41 -1.21 -21.87
C SER A 90 1.46 -1.00 -22.97
N TYR A 91 2.16 0.14 -22.95
CA TYR A 91 3.23 0.44 -23.90
C TYR A 91 4.40 -0.56 -23.80
N MET A 92 4.86 -0.90 -22.58
CA MET A 92 5.93 -1.89 -22.37
C MET A 92 5.53 -3.30 -22.83
N THR A 93 4.25 -3.63 -22.74
CA THR A 93 3.71 -4.90 -23.25
C THR A 93 3.68 -4.89 -24.78
N HIS A 94 3.25 -3.79 -25.39
CA HIS A 94 3.20 -3.64 -26.85
C HIS A 94 4.59 -3.77 -27.51
N ILE A 95 5.64 -3.21 -26.90
CA ILE A 95 7.02 -3.34 -27.40
C ILE A 95 7.68 -4.69 -27.07
N GLY A 96 6.98 -5.61 -26.39
CA GLY A 96 7.51 -6.92 -25.99
C GLY A 96 8.57 -6.90 -24.88
N ALA A 97 8.91 -5.72 -24.34
CA ALA A 97 9.90 -5.57 -23.28
C ALA A 97 9.47 -6.26 -21.98
N ASN A 98 8.16 -6.32 -21.70
CA ASN A 98 7.64 -7.02 -20.53
C ASN A 98 7.95 -8.52 -20.59
N HIS A 99 7.75 -9.18 -21.74
CA HIS A 99 8.07 -10.61 -21.91
C HIS A 99 9.58 -10.87 -21.83
N ALA A 100 10.41 -9.99 -22.40
CA ALA A 100 11.86 -10.05 -22.26
C ALA A 100 12.30 -9.94 -20.80
N PHE A 101 11.75 -8.96 -20.06
CA PHE A 101 12.02 -8.78 -18.64
C PHE A 101 11.59 -10.01 -17.83
N VAL A 102 10.38 -10.51 -18.06
CA VAL A 102 9.86 -11.72 -17.40
C VAL A 102 10.77 -12.92 -17.68
N SER A 103 11.22 -13.14 -18.91
CA SER A 103 12.12 -14.27 -19.23
C SER A 103 13.47 -14.18 -18.52
N ILE A 104 14.07 -12.99 -18.47
CA ILE A 104 15.36 -12.74 -17.81
C ILE A 104 15.19 -12.91 -16.29
N ALA A 105 14.14 -12.32 -15.72
CA ALA A 105 13.83 -12.41 -14.30
C ALA A 105 13.54 -13.87 -13.92
N THR A 106 12.68 -14.56 -14.65
CA THR A 106 12.37 -15.99 -14.43
C THR A 106 13.63 -16.83 -14.49
N LYS A 107 14.56 -16.59 -15.43
CA LYS A 107 15.84 -17.32 -15.51
C LYS A 107 16.75 -17.09 -14.30
N ARG A 108 16.70 -15.91 -13.67
CA ARG A 108 17.47 -15.60 -12.46
C ARG A 108 16.80 -16.14 -11.20
N PHE A 109 15.47 -16.03 -11.11
CA PHE A 109 14.70 -16.54 -9.99
C PHE A 109 14.60 -18.08 -9.98
N ALA A 110 14.54 -18.74 -11.15
CA ALA A 110 14.54 -20.19 -11.30
C ALA A 110 15.80 -20.88 -10.75
N ARG A 111 16.89 -20.13 -10.50
CA ARG A 111 18.07 -20.66 -9.81
C ARG A 111 17.77 -21.03 -8.35
N ILE A 112 16.73 -20.45 -7.75
CA ILE A 112 16.28 -20.74 -6.39
C ILE A 112 15.31 -21.92 -6.44
N LYS A 113 15.78 -23.11 -6.04
CA LYS A 113 14.98 -24.35 -6.10
C LYS A 113 13.87 -24.44 -5.03
N ASN A 114 13.90 -23.59 -3.99
CA ASN A 114 12.94 -23.64 -2.90
C ASN A 114 11.89 -22.52 -3.04
N PRO A 115 10.61 -22.85 -3.31
CA PRO A 115 9.53 -21.87 -3.49
C PRO A 115 9.37 -20.91 -2.31
N TYR A 116 9.62 -21.38 -1.08
CA TYR A 116 9.50 -20.56 0.13
C TYR A 116 10.64 -19.56 0.30
N VAL A 117 11.86 -19.91 -0.14
CA VAL A 117 12.96 -18.95 -0.22
C VAL A 117 12.66 -17.91 -1.31
N MET A 118 12.00 -18.32 -2.39
CA MET A 118 11.58 -17.41 -3.45
C MET A 118 10.56 -16.37 -2.95
N VAL A 119 9.61 -16.76 -2.10
CA VAL A 119 8.68 -15.81 -1.44
C VAL A 119 9.43 -14.75 -0.65
N PHE A 120 10.45 -15.14 0.12
CA PHE A 120 11.28 -14.19 0.88
C PHE A 120 12.05 -13.23 -0.02
N VAL A 121 12.72 -13.74 -1.06
CA VAL A 121 13.50 -12.94 -2.00
C VAL A 121 12.59 -11.99 -2.78
N ALA A 122 11.43 -12.46 -3.24
CA ALA A 122 10.44 -11.64 -3.92
C ALA A 122 9.93 -10.50 -3.03
N PHE A 123 9.65 -10.80 -1.77
CA PHE A 123 9.27 -9.80 -0.78
C PHE A 123 10.40 -8.78 -0.53
N ALA A 124 11.65 -9.23 -0.41
CA ALA A 124 12.81 -8.34 -0.24
C ALA A 124 12.98 -7.40 -1.44
N VAL A 125 12.84 -7.89 -2.67
CA VAL A 125 12.89 -7.07 -3.89
C VAL A 125 11.73 -6.07 -3.91
N ALA A 126 10.51 -6.52 -3.62
CA ALA A 126 9.35 -5.63 -3.53
C ALA A 126 9.55 -4.53 -2.47
N LYS A 127 10.24 -4.84 -1.36
CA LYS A 127 10.62 -3.87 -0.34
C LYS A 127 11.66 -2.87 -0.79
N LEU A 128 12.67 -3.28 -1.55
CA LEU A 128 13.63 -2.36 -2.15
C LEU A 128 12.94 -1.40 -3.13
N ILE A 129 11.99 -1.90 -3.93
CA ILE A 129 11.17 -1.06 -4.82
C ILE A 129 10.32 -0.07 -3.99
N SER A 130 9.76 -0.51 -2.86
CA SER A 130 8.97 0.33 -1.96
C SER A 130 9.75 1.50 -1.33
N MET A 131 11.08 1.42 -1.28
CA MET A 131 11.93 2.49 -0.75
C MET A 131 11.90 3.75 -1.63
N VAL A 132 11.75 3.54 -2.95
CA VAL A 132 11.72 4.58 -3.98
C VAL A 132 10.29 5.07 -4.24
N ILE A 133 9.33 4.14 -4.26
CA ILE A 133 7.93 4.46 -4.60
C ILE A 133 7.18 4.94 -3.37
N THR A 134 6.77 6.21 -3.37
CA THR A 134 6.10 6.84 -2.24
C THR A 134 4.60 6.54 -2.14
N SER A 135 3.99 6.00 -3.20
CA SER A 135 2.56 5.68 -3.29
C SER A 135 2.29 4.21 -2.99
N ALA A 136 1.47 3.92 -1.98
CA ALA A 136 1.08 2.56 -1.63
C ALA A 136 0.28 1.86 -2.74
N VAL A 137 -0.65 2.58 -3.38
CA VAL A 137 -1.45 2.04 -4.49
C VAL A 137 -0.59 1.86 -5.73
N GLY A 138 0.28 2.83 -6.03
CA GLY A 138 1.21 2.73 -7.17
C GLY A 138 2.18 1.55 -7.00
N LEU A 139 2.73 1.37 -5.80
CA LEU A 139 3.59 0.23 -5.47
C LEU A 139 2.88 -1.11 -5.64
N GLY A 140 1.63 -1.23 -5.18
CA GLY A 140 0.85 -2.47 -5.30
C GLY A 140 0.62 -2.86 -6.76
N VAL A 141 0.16 -1.90 -7.59
CA VAL A 141 -0.07 -2.13 -9.02
C VAL A 141 1.23 -2.45 -9.76
N LEU A 142 2.31 -1.73 -9.48
CA LEU A 142 3.61 -1.98 -10.11
C LEU A 142 4.21 -3.32 -9.69
N CYS A 143 4.11 -3.70 -8.42
CA CYS A 143 4.53 -5.03 -7.97
C CYS A 143 3.73 -6.13 -8.66
N LEU A 144 2.41 -5.97 -8.78
CA LEU A 144 1.57 -6.98 -9.44
C LEU A 144 1.89 -7.08 -10.94
N ALA A 145 2.16 -5.96 -11.60
CA ALA A 145 2.52 -5.94 -13.02
C ALA A 145 3.93 -6.52 -13.30
N LEU A 146 4.92 -6.23 -12.43
CA LEU A 146 6.32 -6.60 -12.66
C LEU A 146 6.70 -7.96 -12.07
N LEU A 147 6.30 -8.22 -10.82
CA LEU A 147 6.64 -9.44 -10.10
C LEU A 147 5.56 -10.51 -10.24
N GLY A 148 4.30 -10.12 -10.45
CA GLY A 148 3.20 -11.06 -10.56
C GLY A 148 3.42 -12.15 -11.61
N PRO A 149 3.67 -11.78 -12.89
CA PRO A 149 3.91 -12.74 -13.96
C PRO A 149 5.14 -13.63 -13.72
N VAL A 150 6.20 -13.06 -13.14
CA VAL A 150 7.45 -13.78 -12.85
C VAL A 150 7.25 -14.81 -11.74
N LEU A 151 6.49 -14.47 -10.70
CA LEU A 151 6.29 -15.38 -9.56
C LEU A 151 5.31 -16.50 -9.88
N ILE A 152 4.30 -16.22 -10.69
CA ILE A 152 3.32 -17.22 -11.15
C ILE A 152 3.95 -18.17 -12.16
N SER A 153 4.79 -17.70 -13.08
CA SER A 153 5.53 -18.57 -13.99
C SER A 153 6.49 -19.54 -13.30
N LEU A 154 6.86 -19.24 -12.05
CA LEU A 154 7.69 -20.07 -11.19
C LEU A 154 6.87 -21.02 -10.28
N GLY A 155 5.54 -21.05 -10.43
CA GLY A 155 4.64 -21.99 -9.77
C GLY A 155 4.06 -21.54 -8.42
N LEU A 156 4.24 -20.26 -8.02
CA LEU A 156 3.60 -19.74 -6.81
C LEU A 156 2.10 -19.51 -7.02
N ASN A 157 1.33 -19.79 -5.96
CA ASN A 157 -0.10 -19.51 -5.92
C ASN A 157 -0.38 -18.01 -6.12
N LYS A 158 -1.42 -17.69 -6.90
CA LYS A 158 -1.87 -16.30 -7.15
C LYS A 158 -2.15 -15.55 -5.85
N LEU A 159 -2.66 -16.25 -4.83
CA LEU A 159 -2.89 -15.70 -3.50
C LEU A 159 -1.59 -15.33 -2.77
N THR A 160 -0.56 -16.17 -2.88
CA THR A 160 0.78 -15.89 -2.33
C THR A 160 1.38 -14.65 -2.98
N VAL A 161 1.28 -14.55 -4.31
CA VAL A 161 1.75 -13.38 -5.06
C VAL A 161 1.01 -12.12 -4.64
N GLY A 162 -0.32 -12.17 -4.56
CA GLY A 162 -1.14 -11.08 -4.03
C GLY A 162 -0.75 -10.68 -2.61
N SER A 163 -0.44 -11.65 -1.74
CA SER A 163 0.01 -11.40 -0.37
C SER A 163 1.35 -10.67 -0.32
N ILE A 164 2.32 -11.03 -1.17
CA ILE A 164 3.62 -10.36 -1.28
C ILE A 164 3.42 -8.92 -1.77
N CYS A 165 2.60 -8.72 -2.79
CA CYS A 165 2.30 -7.39 -3.33
C CYS A 165 1.54 -6.50 -2.32
N ALA A 166 0.63 -7.07 -1.53
CA ALA A 166 -0.07 -6.33 -0.48
C ALA A 166 0.88 -5.99 0.69
N MET A 167 1.72 -6.95 1.10
CA MET A 167 2.64 -6.82 2.22
C MET A 167 3.85 -5.93 1.91
N SER A 168 4.21 -5.76 0.64
CA SER A 168 5.27 -4.83 0.23
C SER A 168 4.98 -3.38 0.64
N GLY A 169 3.69 -2.99 0.73
CA GLY A 169 3.26 -1.70 1.25
C GLY A 169 3.18 -1.61 2.79
N ALA A 170 3.04 -2.75 3.48
CA ALA A 170 2.92 -2.79 4.94
C ALA A 170 4.29 -2.61 5.61
N ALA A 171 4.43 -1.70 6.58
CA ALA A 171 5.71 -1.14 7.06
C ALA A 171 6.43 -0.31 5.99
N SER A 172 6.13 0.99 5.97
CA SER A 172 6.62 1.94 4.96
C SER A 172 8.12 2.23 5.12
N MET A 173 8.95 1.57 4.30
CA MET A 173 10.37 1.90 4.12
C MET A 173 10.59 3.10 3.17
N VAL A 174 9.53 3.81 2.80
CA VAL A 174 9.60 5.00 1.94
C VAL A 174 10.46 6.08 2.59
N LEU A 175 11.56 6.47 1.94
CA LEU A 175 12.49 7.46 2.49
C LEU A 175 11.87 8.88 2.53
N ILE A 176 11.16 9.27 1.48
CA ILE A 176 10.65 10.65 1.29
C ILE A 176 9.12 10.65 1.13
N GLY A 177 8.43 9.92 2.00
CA GLY A 177 6.97 9.84 2.00
C GLY A 177 6.31 10.99 2.78
N ALA A 178 5.07 11.32 2.46
CA ALA A 178 4.29 12.30 3.21
C ALA A 178 4.15 11.94 4.70
N SER A 179 4.03 10.64 5.02
CA SER A 179 4.04 10.14 6.39
C SER A 179 5.38 10.37 7.10
N THR A 180 6.49 10.24 6.38
CA THR A 180 7.83 10.54 6.89
C THR A 180 8.00 12.03 7.18
N ALA A 181 7.55 12.89 6.27
CA ALA A 181 7.61 14.34 6.46
C ALA A 181 6.73 14.80 7.65
N ALA A 182 5.55 14.21 7.80
CA ALA A 182 4.68 14.47 8.94
C ALA A 182 5.32 14.00 10.27
N ALA A 183 5.92 12.81 10.30
CA ALA A 183 6.60 12.27 11.48
C ALA A 183 7.87 13.08 11.86
N ALA A 184 8.66 13.49 10.87
CA ALA A 184 9.81 14.38 11.09
C ALA A 184 9.37 15.73 11.69
N LYS A 185 8.28 16.31 11.17
CA LYS A 185 7.71 17.54 11.72
C LYS A 185 7.16 17.37 13.14
N ALA A 186 6.51 16.25 13.43
CA ALA A 186 6.01 15.95 14.78
C ALA A 186 7.14 15.77 15.80
N THR A 187 8.29 15.25 15.36
CA THR A 187 9.48 15.03 16.20
C THR A 187 10.43 16.23 16.23
N GLN A 188 10.13 17.32 15.51
CA GLN A 188 10.99 18.50 15.36
C GLN A 188 12.40 18.17 14.84
N LEU A 189 12.55 17.07 14.09
CA LEU A 189 13.82 16.64 13.50
C LEU A 189 13.86 16.97 12.01
N SER A 190 15.07 17.14 11.48
CA SER A 190 15.28 17.15 10.04
C SER A 190 14.81 15.82 9.44
N ILE A 191 14.22 15.87 8.24
CA ILE A 191 13.72 14.67 7.54
C ILE A 191 14.86 13.66 7.37
N LEU A 192 16.08 14.12 7.08
CA LEU A 192 17.23 13.25 6.91
C LEU A 192 17.62 12.56 8.22
N ASP A 193 17.70 13.29 9.33
CA ASP A 193 18.06 12.73 10.63
C ASP A 193 17.03 11.71 11.10
N TYR A 194 15.74 12.03 10.95
CA TYR A 194 14.66 11.10 11.26
C TYR A 194 14.76 9.81 10.43
N VAL A 195 15.08 9.93 9.14
CA VAL A 195 15.15 8.79 8.23
C VAL A 195 16.37 7.90 8.53
N PHE A 196 17.56 8.48 8.67
CA PHE A 196 18.79 7.70 8.83
C PHE A 196 18.97 7.15 10.25
N ILE A 197 18.58 7.90 11.28
CA ILE A 197 18.82 7.51 12.68
C ILE A 197 17.71 6.58 13.19
N TYR A 198 16.46 6.84 12.81
CA TYR A 198 15.32 6.10 13.39
C TYR A 198 14.64 5.19 12.37
N LYS A 199 14.37 5.69 11.16
CA LYS A 199 13.50 4.98 10.22
C LYS A 199 14.19 3.79 9.56
N ILE A 200 15.39 3.96 8.99
CA ILE A 200 16.11 2.88 8.31
C ILE A 200 16.51 1.77 9.31
N PRO A 201 17.08 2.07 10.48
CA PRO A 201 17.47 1.04 11.45
C PRO A 201 16.27 0.26 12.01
N ALA A 202 15.10 0.90 12.14
CA ALA A 202 13.87 0.21 12.53
C ALA A 202 13.26 -0.60 11.38
N ALA A 203 13.30 -0.09 10.14
CA ALA A 203 12.64 -0.72 9.00
C ALA A 203 13.30 -2.03 8.55
N LEU A 204 14.62 -2.16 8.69
CA LEU A 204 15.37 -3.36 8.34
C LEU A 204 14.94 -4.61 9.15
N PRO A 205 15.01 -4.62 10.50
CA PRO A 205 14.59 -5.78 11.28
C PRO A 205 13.10 -6.08 11.10
N THR A 206 12.23 -5.07 11.02
CA THR A 206 10.80 -5.29 10.75
C THR A 206 10.57 -5.95 9.40
N SER A 207 11.33 -5.57 8.37
CA SER A 207 11.20 -6.17 7.04
C SER A 207 11.65 -7.64 7.06
N ILE A 208 12.72 -7.97 7.77
CA ILE A 208 13.19 -9.35 7.90
C ILE A 208 12.14 -10.21 8.63
N VAL A 209 11.63 -9.74 9.77
CA VAL A 209 10.60 -10.46 10.55
C VAL A 209 9.32 -10.65 9.72
N MET A 210 8.88 -9.62 9.01
CA MET A 210 7.73 -9.72 8.11
C MET A 210 7.97 -10.72 6.98
N GLY A 211 9.15 -10.70 6.35
CA GLY A 211 9.49 -11.65 5.31
C GLY A 211 9.45 -13.09 5.81
N ILE A 212 9.99 -13.35 7.00
CA ILE A 212 9.97 -14.68 7.63
C ILE A 212 8.52 -15.10 7.95
N ALA A 213 7.74 -14.22 8.57
CA ALA A 213 6.34 -14.49 8.89
C ALA A 213 5.51 -14.79 7.63
N LEU A 214 5.76 -14.04 6.55
CA LEU A 214 5.11 -14.23 5.25
C LEU A 214 5.42 -15.60 4.65
N VAL A 215 6.66 -16.09 4.80
CA VAL A 215 7.05 -17.43 4.35
C VAL A 215 6.32 -18.52 5.12
N PHE A 216 6.28 -18.42 6.46
CA PHE A 216 5.58 -19.42 7.28
C PHE A 216 4.08 -19.41 7.04
N TRP A 217 3.47 -18.24 6.90
CA TRP A 217 2.04 -18.10 6.65
C TRP A 217 1.63 -18.66 5.29
N ASN A 218 2.37 -18.32 4.23
CA ASN A 218 2.10 -18.86 2.89
C ASN A 218 2.33 -20.38 2.86
N ARG A 219 3.37 -20.89 3.53
CA ARG A 219 3.57 -22.34 3.67
C ARG A 219 2.41 -23.06 4.35
N TYR A 220 1.81 -22.43 5.36
CA TYR A 220 0.64 -22.99 6.02
C TYR A 220 -0.59 -22.97 5.11
N LEU A 221 -0.82 -21.87 4.38
CA LEU A 221 -1.94 -21.76 3.44
C LEU A 221 -1.81 -22.74 2.27
N ASP A 222 -0.65 -22.81 1.63
CA ASP A 222 -0.40 -23.72 0.51
C ASP A 222 -0.58 -25.18 0.94
N LYS A 223 -0.17 -25.54 2.17
CA LYS A 223 -0.41 -26.88 2.72
C LYS A 223 -1.90 -27.15 2.99
N LYS A 224 -2.67 -26.14 3.38
CA LYS A 224 -4.11 -26.26 3.62
C LYS A 224 -4.90 -26.39 2.32
N GLU A 225 -4.44 -25.72 1.26
CA GLU A 225 -5.03 -25.79 -0.08
C GLU A 225 -4.53 -26.98 -0.90
N GLY A 226 -3.51 -27.70 -0.41
CA GLY A 226 -2.90 -28.82 -1.14
C GLY A 226 -2.09 -28.36 -2.37
N TRP A 227 -1.69 -27.09 -2.42
CA TRP A 227 -1.00 -26.50 -3.56
C TRP A 227 0.45 -26.97 -3.65
N VAL A 228 0.79 -27.67 -4.73
CA VAL A 228 2.15 -28.12 -5.02
C VAL A 228 2.78 -27.18 -6.05
N CYS A 229 3.68 -26.31 -5.58
CA CYS A 229 4.34 -25.30 -6.43
C CYS A 229 5.10 -25.91 -7.61
N SER A 230 5.61 -27.15 -7.49
CA SER A 230 6.38 -27.80 -8.56
C SER A 230 5.54 -28.27 -9.75
N GLU A 231 4.21 -28.41 -9.59
CA GLU A 231 3.31 -28.83 -10.67
C GLU A 231 2.85 -27.67 -11.56
N HIS A 232 2.97 -26.43 -11.09
CA HIS A 232 2.44 -25.23 -11.74
C HIS A 232 3.56 -24.35 -12.37
N VAL A 233 4.77 -24.88 -12.49
CA VAL A 233 5.91 -24.16 -13.09
C VAL A 233 5.67 -24.04 -14.60
N GLY A 234 5.59 -22.81 -15.12
CA GLY A 234 5.35 -22.51 -16.53
C GLY A 234 3.96 -21.95 -16.85
N GLU A 235 3.06 -21.80 -15.87
CA GLU A 235 1.78 -21.12 -16.09
C GLU A 235 1.99 -19.62 -16.36
N VAL A 236 1.32 -19.12 -17.40
CA VAL A 236 1.38 -17.70 -17.79
C VAL A 236 0.17 -16.99 -17.20
N MET A 237 0.38 -15.82 -16.59
CA MET A 237 -0.71 -14.91 -16.27
C MET A 237 -1.25 -14.30 -17.56
N GLU A 238 -2.43 -14.76 -18.00
CA GLU A 238 -3.28 -13.96 -18.89
C GLU A 238 -3.95 -12.85 -18.05
N PHE A 239 -3.71 -11.61 -18.45
CA PHE A 239 -4.38 -10.42 -17.91
C PHE A 239 -5.67 -10.16 -18.68
#